data_AF-A0A9W9QE05-F1
#
_entry.id   AF-A0A9W9QE05-F1
#
_cell.length_a   1.000
_cell.length_b   1.000
_cell.length_c   1.000
_cell.angle_alpha   90.00
_cell.angle_beta   90.00
_cell.angle_gamma   90.00
#
_symmetry.space_group_name_H-M   'P 1'
#
loop_
_entity.id
_entity.type
_entity.pdbx_description
1 polymer ?
#
loop_
_entity_poly.entity_id
_entity_poly.type
_entity_poly.pdbx_seq_one_letter_code
_entity_poly.pdbx_strand_id
1 'polypeptide(L)'
;MFKRPACLQGRQRNGAGEDWSTFPIRQLFVLALVRICEPIAFMSIFPYVYHMVESFHVTDNDQKIALYAGMITSSFTFAEFSAGMFWGRMSDRIGRKPVLIMGLIGTAMSMVAFGFAPNLATAMVARALGGLLNGNIGVLQTTVAEIVTVKEHQPRAYSIMPFVWCLGSIIGPAMGGALAQPCENYPWLFQRNTFFDRFPFLLPNLVCIVVLLCGIVVGTLFLEETHPEKKHRRDPGRELGHWLISLCWGSRVQLPDESDVDEKYFYGDMPPEYESAESSPCLGPVGDVVSTECDLEGQKSPAPKTFTRQVILTIVAYGILAYHSVSFDQLMPVFLSTPKSDDSIVLPFKFTGGLGLQTKTIGFMLAVQGVYSMIAQLWLFPFVVKHFGTLRTFRFVLLAWPPLYLAVPYLILLPAKLQMSAVYVALISKITFHVIAFPATAILLANAAPSSKVLGAINGAAASTASLSRAFGPTVTGLLHSKGLESGHSVLAWWACGLVCVIGAIQSFWMEEASEPERFKNEVSEVEMKREAMSDGYAAQESDIEEEEQRLLSLRSSIDHEYDITNLDLNATHDFAQPQPDSNTPGPRV
;
A
#
# COMPACT_ATOMS: atom_id res chain seq x y z
N MET A 1 34.27 -17.94 5.04
CA MET A 1 33.90 -18.96 6.05
C MET A 1 33.65 -18.22 7.37
N PHE A 2 32.44 -17.66 7.56
CA PHE A 2 32.08 -16.94 8.78
C PHE A 2 31.03 -17.76 9.55
N LYS A 3 31.41 -18.23 10.74
CA LYS A 3 30.55 -18.98 11.68
C LYS A 3 29.45 -18.07 12.22
N ARG A 4 28.22 -18.56 12.24
CA ARG A 4 27.08 -17.92 12.92
C ARG A 4 27.28 -17.94 14.44
N PRO A 5 26.86 -16.90 15.19
CA PRO A 5 26.94 -16.87 16.65
C PRO A 5 25.94 -17.84 17.31
N ALA A 6 26.34 -18.36 18.47
CA ALA A 6 25.76 -19.51 19.17
C ALA A 6 24.42 -19.25 19.91
N CYS A 7 23.74 -18.12 19.67
CA CYS A 7 22.42 -17.86 20.25
C CYS A 7 21.24 -18.43 19.43
N LEU A 8 21.52 -19.17 18.35
CA LEU A 8 20.53 -19.77 17.45
C LEU A 8 20.51 -21.31 17.44
N GLN A 9 21.10 -21.95 18.45
CA GLN A 9 21.06 -23.41 18.63
C GLN A 9 20.18 -23.76 19.83
N GLY A 10 18.87 -23.74 19.62
CA GLY A 10 17.92 -24.06 20.68
C GLY A 10 16.47 -23.88 20.26
N ARG A 11 16.06 -24.43 19.11
CA ARG A 11 14.63 -24.68 18.87
C ARG A 11 14.47 -26.03 18.19
N GLN A 12 14.08 -26.99 19.01
CA GLN A 12 13.65 -28.31 18.60
C GLN A 12 12.51 -28.16 17.59
N ARG A 13 12.66 -28.94 16.53
CA ARG A 13 11.78 -29.11 15.40
C ARG A 13 10.63 -30.01 15.86
N ASN A 14 9.46 -29.42 16.16
CA ASN A 14 8.20 -30.14 16.40
C ASN A 14 7.03 -29.31 15.86
N GLY A 15 6.22 -29.92 14.99
CA GLY A 15 4.89 -29.43 14.59
C GLY A 15 4.87 -28.34 13.52
N ALA A 16 4.14 -28.59 12.43
CA ALA A 16 3.83 -27.59 11.42
C ALA A 16 2.91 -26.50 12.01
N GLY A 17 3.51 -25.45 12.55
CA GLY A 17 2.88 -24.15 12.78
C GLY A 17 3.64 -23.11 11.98
N GLU A 18 2.96 -22.31 11.17
CA GLU A 18 3.58 -21.24 10.40
C GLU A 18 4.38 -20.31 11.32
N ASP A 19 5.70 -20.19 11.10
CA ASP A 19 6.56 -19.22 11.77
C ASP A 19 6.13 -17.79 11.36
N TRP A 20 5.19 -17.20 12.10
CA TRP A 20 4.67 -15.83 11.93
C TRP A 20 5.75 -14.74 11.92
N SER A 21 7.01 -15.07 12.26
CA SER A 21 8.16 -14.16 12.24
C SER A 21 8.82 -13.99 10.87
N THR A 22 8.52 -14.85 9.88
CA THR A 22 9.25 -14.89 8.60
C THR A 22 8.66 -13.91 7.57
N PHE A 23 9.50 -13.10 6.94
CA PHE A 23 9.08 -12.14 5.91
C PHE A 23 8.48 -12.85 4.68
N PRO A 24 7.26 -12.52 4.23
CA PRO A 24 6.54 -13.25 3.17
C PRO A 24 7.03 -12.89 1.76
N ILE A 25 8.27 -13.27 1.44
CA ILE A 25 8.96 -12.91 0.18
C ILE A 25 8.20 -13.39 -1.05
N ARG A 26 7.69 -14.62 -1.04
CA ARG A 26 7.05 -15.25 -2.22
C ARG A 26 5.80 -14.48 -2.66
N GLN A 27 4.91 -14.21 -1.70
CA GLN A 27 3.64 -13.53 -1.96
C GLN A 27 3.86 -12.06 -2.35
N LEU A 28 4.79 -11.36 -1.68
CA LEU A 28 5.15 -9.98 -2.05
C LEU A 28 5.79 -9.89 -3.43
N PHE A 29 6.57 -10.89 -3.84
CA PHE A 29 7.14 -10.96 -5.18
C PHE A 29 6.08 -11.16 -6.26
N VAL A 30 5.14 -12.10 -6.06
CA VAL A 30 4.01 -12.29 -6.98
C VAL A 30 3.16 -11.02 -7.07
N LEU A 31 2.86 -10.39 -5.94
CA LEU A 31 2.12 -9.14 -5.89
C LEU A 31 2.85 -8.01 -6.65
N ALA A 32 4.19 -7.94 -6.53
CA ALA A 32 5.01 -6.99 -7.27
C ALA A 32 4.96 -7.23 -8.79
N LEU A 33 4.96 -8.49 -9.24
CA LEU A 33 4.80 -8.86 -10.66
C LEU A 33 3.41 -8.53 -11.20
N VAL A 34 2.36 -8.70 -10.41
CA VAL A 34 1.00 -8.28 -10.80
C VAL A 34 0.93 -6.75 -10.88
N ARG A 35 1.57 -6.06 -9.92
CA ARG A 35 1.54 -4.60 -9.83
C ARG A 35 2.32 -3.92 -10.95
N ILE A 36 3.45 -4.46 -11.40
CA ILE A 36 4.33 -3.79 -12.38
C ILE A 36 3.58 -3.41 -13.68
N CYS A 37 2.56 -4.17 -14.06
CA CYS A 37 1.79 -3.95 -15.29
C CYS A 37 1.12 -2.57 -15.33
N GLU A 38 0.67 -2.06 -14.18
CA GLU A 38 -0.06 -0.79 -14.12
C GLU A 38 0.85 0.43 -14.31
N PRO A 39 1.97 0.59 -13.57
CA PRO A 39 2.91 1.67 -13.86
C PRO A 39 3.45 1.65 -15.29
N ILE A 40 3.68 0.47 -15.88
CA ILE A 40 4.08 0.35 -17.30
C ILE A 40 3.02 0.97 -18.21
N ALA A 41 1.75 0.58 -18.04
CA ALA A 41 0.65 1.06 -18.86
C ALA A 41 0.32 2.55 -18.61
N PHE A 42 0.50 3.03 -17.38
CA PHE A 42 0.31 4.44 -17.04
C PHE A 42 1.41 5.33 -17.63
N MET A 43 2.67 4.88 -17.58
CA MET A 43 3.83 5.66 -18.03
C MET A 43 4.06 5.61 -19.54
N SER A 44 3.54 4.60 -20.24
CA SER A 44 3.78 4.40 -21.67
C SER A 44 3.28 5.54 -22.54
N ILE A 45 2.27 6.28 -22.11
CA ILE A 45 1.63 7.35 -22.88
C ILE A 45 2.47 8.63 -23.01
N PHE A 46 3.30 8.95 -22.00
CA PHE A 46 3.98 10.24 -21.91
C PHE A 46 4.88 10.60 -23.10
N PRO A 47 5.66 9.67 -23.70
CA PRO A 47 6.50 9.98 -24.87
C PRO A 47 5.75 10.34 -26.14
N TYR A 48 4.49 9.91 -26.30
CA TYR A 48 3.77 10.02 -27.57
C TYR A 48 2.44 10.76 -27.48
N VAL A 49 1.97 11.14 -26.28
CA VAL A 49 0.66 11.80 -26.09
C VAL A 49 0.52 13.08 -26.92
N TYR A 50 1.59 13.85 -27.09
CA TYR A 50 1.61 15.06 -27.91
C TYR A 50 1.30 14.74 -29.37
N HIS A 51 2.11 13.87 -29.97
CA HIS A 51 1.94 13.42 -31.36
C HIS A 51 0.62 12.67 -31.60
N MET A 52 0.09 12.02 -30.56
CA MET A 52 -1.24 11.40 -30.65
C MET A 52 -2.35 12.43 -30.80
N VAL A 53 -2.33 13.48 -29.99
CA VAL A 53 -3.31 14.57 -30.12
C VAL A 53 -3.13 15.32 -31.44
N GLU A 54 -1.88 15.55 -31.87
CA GLU A 54 -1.54 16.15 -33.16
C GLU A 54 -2.14 15.34 -34.33
N SER A 55 -2.02 14.01 -34.30
CA SER A 55 -2.55 13.11 -35.32
C SER A 55 -4.08 13.09 -35.43
N PHE A 56 -4.79 13.52 -34.38
CA PHE A 56 -6.24 13.57 -34.38
C PHE A 56 -6.80 14.81 -35.10
N HIS A 57 -5.95 15.78 -35.44
CA HIS A 57 -6.33 17.01 -36.13
C HIS A 57 -7.55 17.71 -35.51
N VAL A 58 -7.62 17.74 -34.18
CA VAL A 58 -8.78 18.25 -33.40
C VAL A 58 -8.94 19.75 -33.55
N THR A 59 -7.84 20.48 -33.76
CA THR A 59 -7.83 21.93 -33.90
C THR A 59 -6.79 22.38 -34.91
N ASP A 60 -7.10 23.42 -35.68
CA ASP A 60 -6.14 24.11 -36.54
C ASP A 60 -5.07 24.90 -35.76
N ASN A 61 -5.21 25.00 -34.43
CA ASN A 61 -4.27 25.67 -33.55
C ASN A 61 -3.43 24.67 -32.74
N ASP A 62 -2.21 24.41 -33.20
CA ASP A 62 -1.23 23.53 -32.56
C ASP A 62 -0.92 23.91 -31.10
N GLN A 63 -1.18 25.16 -30.71
CA GLN A 63 -0.96 25.64 -29.35
C GLN A 63 -1.86 24.95 -28.33
N LYS A 64 -3.02 24.40 -28.73
CA LYS A 64 -3.96 23.71 -27.83
C LYS A 64 -3.65 22.23 -27.61
N ILE A 65 -2.67 21.67 -28.33
CA ILE A 65 -2.30 20.25 -28.21
C ILE A 65 -1.94 19.88 -26.77
N ALA A 66 -1.23 20.78 -26.07
CA ALA A 66 -0.83 20.56 -24.68
C ALA A 66 -2.01 20.44 -23.70
N LEU A 67 -3.07 21.24 -23.88
CA LEU A 67 -4.30 21.14 -23.11
C LEU A 67 -4.97 19.78 -23.31
N TYR A 68 -5.13 19.35 -24.56
CA TYR A 68 -5.75 18.07 -24.88
C TYR A 68 -4.93 16.88 -24.36
N ALA A 69 -3.60 16.92 -24.48
CA ALA A 69 -2.71 15.90 -23.90
C ALA A 69 -2.85 15.83 -22.37
N GLY A 70 -2.98 17.00 -21.72
CA GLY A 70 -3.29 17.11 -20.30
C GLY A 70 -4.62 16.46 -19.94
N MET A 71 -5.68 16.74 -20.71
CA MET A 71 -7.02 16.15 -20.49
C MET A 71 -7.05 14.63 -20.66
N ILE A 72 -6.32 14.07 -21.63
CA ILE A 72 -6.19 12.61 -21.80
C ILE A 72 -5.56 11.99 -20.54
N THR A 73 -4.49 12.57 -20.03
CA THR A 73 -3.81 12.08 -18.81
C THR A 73 -4.71 12.20 -17.59
N SER A 74 -5.32 13.37 -17.41
CA SER A 74 -6.24 13.69 -16.32
C SER A 74 -7.46 12.77 -16.28
N SER A 75 -8.03 12.41 -17.43
CA SER A 75 -9.24 11.58 -17.52
C SER A 75 -9.09 10.22 -16.81
N PHE A 76 -7.92 9.59 -16.91
CA PHE A 76 -7.62 8.33 -16.21
C PHE A 76 -7.60 8.52 -14.70
N THR A 77 -6.80 9.47 -14.21
CA THR A 77 -6.64 9.71 -12.77
C THR A 77 -7.90 10.27 -12.11
N PHE A 78 -8.71 11.02 -12.86
CA PHE A 78 -10.01 11.52 -12.40
C PHE A 78 -10.99 10.36 -12.21
N ALA A 79 -11.10 9.48 -13.21
CA ALA A 79 -11.95 8.30 -13.12
C ALA A 79 -11.47 7.32 -12.03
N GLU A 80 -10.15 7.13 -11.88
CA GLU A 80 -9.54 6.34 -10.80
C GLU A 80 -9.91 6.91 -9.42
N PHE A 81 -9.81 8.24 -9.24
CA PHE A 81 -10.22 8.91 -8.00
C PHE A 81 -11.72 8.68 -7.69
N SER A 82 -12.59 8.85 -8.69
CA SER A 82 -14.04 8.64 -8.54
C SER A 82 -14.39 7.19 -8.19
N ALA A 83 -13.66 6.23 -8.77
CA ALA A 83 -13.90 4.80 -8.57
C ALA A 83 -13.21 4.23 -7.31
N GLY A 84 -12.22 4.91 -6.75
CA GLY A 84 -11.37 4.38 -5.67
C GLY A 84 -12.16 3.91 -4.45
N MET A 85 -13.15 4.70 -4.00
CA MET A 85 -14.01 4.33 -2.87
C MET A 85 -14.95 3.16 -3.18
N PHE A 86 -15.36 3.01 -4.43
CA PHE A 86 -16.18 1.89 -4.89
C PHE A 86 -15.36 0.59 -4.85
N TRP A 87 -14.15 0.61 -5.44
CA TRP A 87 -13.27 -0.56 -5.48
C TRP A 87 -12.73 -0.96 -4.11
N GLY A 88 -12.49 0.01 -3.20
CA GLY A 88 -12.16 -0.29 -1.80
C GLY A 88 -13.24 -1.15 -1.14
N ARG A 89 -14.49 -0.67 -1.14
CA ARG A 89 -15.64 -1.42 -0.60
C ARG A 89 -15.90 -2.73 -1.32
N MET A 90 -15.73 -2.76 -2.64
CA MET A 90 -15.86 -3.98 -3.42
C MET A 90 -14.82 -5.00 -2.95
N SER A 91 -13.57 -4.59 -2.71
CA SER A 91 -12.52 -5.49 -2.26
C SER A 91 -12.78 -6.07 -0.87
N ASP A 92 -13.43 -5.33 0.02
CA ASP A 92 -13.89 -5.86 1.31
C ASP A 92 -15.01 -6.91 1.09
N ARG A 93 -15.91 -6.67 0.13
CA ARG A 93 -17.04 -7.57 -0.12
C ARG A 93 -16.71 -8.82 -0.90
N ILE A 94 -15.83 -8.76 -1.91
CA ILE A 94 -15.53 -9.89 -2.80
C ILE A 94 -14.17 -10.54 -2.53
N GLY A 95 -13.22 -9.80 -1.93
CA GLY A 95 -11.84 -10.22 -1.70
C GLY A 95 -10.84 -9.30 -2.42
N ARG A 96 -9.57 -9.32 -1.99
CA ARG A 96 -8.50 -8.49 -2.59
C ARG A 96 -8.08 -9.03 -3.95
N LYS A 97 -7.89 -10.35 -4.06
CA LYS A 97 -7.39 -11.00 -5.29
C LYS A 97 -8.31 -10.76 -6.49
N PRO A 98 -9.64 -11.01 -6.42
CA PRO A 98 -10.55 -10.78 -7.53
C PRO A 98 -10.55 -9.31 -8.00
N VAL A 99 -10.52 -8.36 -7.06
CA VAL A 99 -10.51 -6.93 -7.41
C VAL A 99 -9.23 -6.53 -8.13
N LEU A 100 -8.07 -6.98 -7.66
CA LEU A 100 -6.79 -6.69 -8.31
C LEU A 100 -6.76 -7.20 -9.76
N ILE A 101 -7.29 -8.40 -10.00
CA ILE A 101 -7.37 -9.01 -11.33
C ILE A 101 -8.37 -8.27 -12.22
N MET A 102 -9.56 -7.92 -11.69
CA MET A 102 -10.54 -7.11 -12.43
C MET A 102 -9.96 -5.75 -12.85
N GLY A 103 -9.16 -5.11 -11.99
CA GLY A 103 -8.46 -3.87 -12.30
C GLY A 103 -7.49 -4.00 -13.47
N LEU A 104 -6.74 -5.11 -13.54
CA LEU A 104 -5.86 -5.39 -14.67
C LEU A 104 -6.64 -5.68 -15.97
N ILE A 105 -7.73 -6.44 -15.89
CA ILE A 105 -8.62 -6.72 -17.04
C ILE A 105 -9.20 -5.42 -17.58
N GLY A 106 -9.72 -4.56 -16.69
CA GLY A 106 -10.24 -3.24 -17.06
C GLY A 106 -9.20 -2.35 -17.72
N THR A 107 -7.97 -2.37 -17.21
CA THR A 107 -6.84 -1.66 -17.82
C THR A 107 -6.50 -2.23 -19.20
N ALA A 108 -6.52 -3.55 -19.38
CA ALA A 108 -6.28 -4.18 -20.68
C ALA A 108 -7.35 -3.81 -21.71
N MET A 109 -8.63 -3.83 -21.32
CA MET A 109 -9.74 -3.38 -22.17
C MET A 109 -9.60 -1.90 -22.57
N SER A 110 -9.20 -1.05 -21.62
CA SER A 110 -8.90 0.35 -21.87
C SER A 110 -7.76 0.54 -22.86
N MET A 111 -6.67 -0.22 -22.74
CA MET A 111 -5.53 -0.14 -23.66
C MET A 111 -5.90 -0.58 -25.08
N VAL A 112 -6.79 -1.58 -25.22
CA VAL A 112 -7.37 -1.94 -26.53
C VAL A 112 -8.12 -0.74 -27.09
N ALA A 113 -9.11 -0.22 -26.37
CA ALA A 113 -9.91 0.91 -26.84
C ALA A 113 -9.06 2.16 -27.17
N PHE A 114 -8.02 2.41 -26.37
CA PHE A 114 -7.12 3.55 -26.54
C PHE A 114 -6.21 3.40 -27.77
N GLY A 115 -5.67 2.20 -28.03
CA GLY A 115 -4.84 1.93 -29.20
C GLY A 115 -5.59 2.06 -30.53
N PHE A 116 -6.90 1.80 -30.54
CA PHE A 116 -7.78 1.96 -31.70
C PHE A 116 -8.51 3.31 -31.73
N ALA A 117 -8.14 4.29 -30.89
CA ALA A 117 -8.86 5.55 -30.82
C ALA A 117 -8.68 6.36 -32.12
N PRO A 118 -9.76 6.68 -32.87
CA PRO A 118 -9.68 7.51 -34.08
C PRO A 118 -9.68 9.01 -33.80
N ASN A 119 -10.12 9.43 -32.62
CA ASN A 119 -10.23 10.83 -32.22
C ASN A 119 -10.04 11.01 -30.71
N LEU A 120 -9.89 12.28 -30.31
CA LEU A 120 -9.67 12.67 -28.91
C LEU A 120 -10.76 12.19 -27.95
N ALA A 121 -12.04 12.25 -28.33
CA ALA A 121 -13.14 11.84 -27.46
C ALA A 121 -13.05 10.34 -27.12
N THR A 122 -12.84 9.50 -28.13
CA THR A 122 -12.58 8.06 -27.92
C THR A 122 -11.34 7.81 -27.05
N ALA A 123 -10.26 8.57 -27.27
CA ALA A 123 -9.05 8.44 -26.47
C ALA A 123 -9.31 8.78 -24.99
N MET A 124 -10.04 9.87 -24.72
CA MET A 124 -10.42 10.27 -23.36
C MET A 124 -11.36 9.27 -22.70
N VAL A 125 -12.38 8.77 -23.42
CA VAL A 125 -13.30 7.76 -22.89
C VAL A 125 -12.57 6.46 -22.60
N ALA A 126 -11.68 6.01 -23.49
CA ALA A 126 -10.87 4.82 -23.26
C ALA A 126 -10.00 4.96 -22.01
N ARG A 127 -9.35 6.12 -21.80
CA ARG A 127 -8.55 6.40 -20.59
C ARG A 127 -9.40 6.49 -19.34
N ALA A 128 -10.55 7.15 -19.40
CA ALA A 128 -11.50 7.22 -18.29
C ALA A 128 -12.01 5.82 -17.91
N LEU A 129 -12.32 4.97 -18.88
CA LEU A 129 -12.69 3.57 -18.65
C LEU A 129 -11.58 2.80 -17.92
N GLY A 130 -10.32 3.03 -18.30
CA GLY A 130 -9.17 2.43 -17.63
C GLY A 130 -9.04 2.84 -16.17
N GLY A 131 -9.28 4.11 -15.84
CA GLY A 131 -9.28 4.59 -14.47
C GLY A 131 -10.49 4.09 -13.67
N LEU A 132 -11.68 4.14 -14.27
CA LEU A 132 -12.94 3.71 -13.65
C LEU A 132 -12.91 2.23 -13.26
N LEU A 133 -12.33 1.39 -14.13
CA LEU A 133 -12.24 -0.05 -13.91
C LEU A 133 -11.01 -0.45 -13.07
N ASN A 134 -10.11 0.47 -12.73
CA ASN A 134 -8.88 0.17 -12.01
C ASN A 134 -8.81 0.88 -10.65
N GLY A 135 -9.19 0.17 -9.58
CA GLY A 135 -9.06 0.62 -8.20
C GLY A 135 -7.83 0.07 -7.45
N ASN A 136 -6.85 -0.47 -8.17
CA ASN A 136 -5.81 -1.30 -7.57
C ASN A 136 -4.87 -0.54 -6.63
N ILE A 137 -4.69 0.77 -6.80
CA ILE A 137 -3.81 1.57 -5.91
C ILE A 137 -4.22 1.43 -4.43
N GLY A 138 -5.53 1.53 -4.14
CA GLY A 138 -6.04 1.43 -2.77
C GLY A 138 -6.03 -0.01 -2.25
N VAL A 139 -6.52 -0.95 -3.06
CA VAL A 139 -6.60 -2.38 -2.71
C VAL A 139 -5.22 -2.98 -2.48
N LEU A 140 -4.20 -2.49 -3.20
CA LEU A 140 -2.85 -2.98 -3.04
C LEU A 140 -2.21 -2.54 -1.71
N GLN A 141 -2.50 -1.32 -1.24
CA GLN A 141 -2.04 -0.87 0.06
C GLN A 141 -2.63 -1.73 1.19
N THR A 142 -3.90 -2.10 1.09
CA THR A 142 -4.53 -3.03 2.06
C THR A 142 -3.96 -4.44 1.93
N THR A 143 -3.75 -4.93 0.71
CA THR A 143 -3.16 -6.26 0.45
C THR A 143 -1.75 -6.39 1.05
N VAL A 144 -0.88 -5.38 0.87
CA VAL A 144 0.47 -5.37 1.46
C VAL A 144 0.41 -5.33 2.99
N ALA A 145 -0.52 -4.56 3.56
CA ALA A 145 -0.73 -4.49 5.00
C ALA A 145 -1.22 -5.82 5.59
N GLU A 146 -2.10 -6.53 4.89
CA GLU A 146 -2.65 -7.83 5.28
C GLU A 146 -1.62 -8.96 5.15
N ILE A 147 -0.76 -8.91 4.13
CA ILE A 147 0.35 -9.89 3.96
C ILE A 147 1.38 -9.74 5.09
N VAL A 148 1.65 -8.52 5.53
CA VAL A 148 2.72 -8.23 6.50
C VAL A 148 2.12 -7.91 7.86
N THR A 149 1.87 -8.99 8.60
CA THR A 149 1.29 -8.97 9.96
C THR A 149 2.28 -8.43 11.01
N VAL A 150 3.58 -8.66 10.82
CA VAL A 150 4.63 -8.18 11.72
C VAL A 150 4.94 -6.71 11.44
N LYS A 151 4.68 -5.84 12.43
CA LYS A 151 4.92 -4.38 12.34
C LYS A 151 6.35 -4.04 11.92
N GLU A 152 7.36 -4.76 12.41
CA GLU A 152 8.78 -4.54 12.09
C GLU A 152 9.09 -4.72 10.59
N HIS A 153 8.33 -5.58 9.90
CA HIS A 153 8.54 -5.88 8.49
C HIS A 153 7.78 -4.92 7.55
N GLN A 154 6.81 -4.16 8.07
CA GLN A 154 5.97 -3.25 7.27
C GLN A 154 6.78 -2.21 6.49
N PRO A 155 7.77 -1.48 7.08
CA PRO A 155 8.56 -0.50 6.35
C PRO A 155 9.27 -1.12 5.14
N ARG A 156 9.79 -2.34 5.30
CA ARG A 156 10.45 -3.08 4.21
C ARG A 156 9.46 -3.46 3.11
N ALA A 157 8.26 -3.89 3.46
CA ALA A 157 7.24 -4.25 2.48
C ALA A 157 6.70 -3.04 1.70
N TYR A 158 6.43 -1.93 2.40
CA TYR A 158 6.02 -0.68 1.76
C TYR A 158 7.11 -0.10 0.85
N SER A 159 8.39 -0.43 1.05
CA SER A 159 9.49 -0.01 0.16
C SER A 159 9.49 -0.72 -1.21
N ILE A 160 8.84 -1.89 -1.33
CA ILE A 160 8.70 -2.61 -2.61
C ILE A 160 7.81 -1.82 -3.58
N MET A 161 6.83 -1.10 -3.06
CA MET A 161 5.87 -0.33 -3.86
C MET A 161 6.52 0.77 -4.72
N PRO A 162 7.34 1.67 -4.16
CA PRO A 162 8.16 2.60 -4.95
C PRO A 162 9.09 1.91 -5.94
N PHE A 163 9.68 0.77 -5.57
CA PHE A 163 10.59 0.05 -6.47
C PHE A 163 9.89 -0.45 -7.74
N VAL A 164 8.69 -1.03 -7.59
CA VAL A 164 7.87 -1.48 -8.75
C VAL A 164 7.47 -0.30 -9.63
N TRP A 165 7.18 0.86 -9.03
CA TRP A 165 6.90 2.09 -9.77
C TRP A 165 8.11 2.57 -10.59
N CYS A 166 9.32 2.57 -10.01
CA CYS A 166 10.55 2.89 -10.74
C CYS A 166 10.79 1.96 -11.92
N LEU A 167 10.49 0.66 -11.78
CA LEU A 167 10.65 -0.28 -12.88
C LEU A 167 9.67 0.00 -14.03
N GLY A 168 8.42 0.36 -13.71
CA GLY A 168 7.45 0.80 -14.71
C GLY A 168 7.79 2.12 -15.38
N SER A 169 8.43 3.06 -14.68
CA SER A 169 8.89 4.33 -15.26
C SER A 169 10.11 4.16 -16.18
N ILE A 170 10.80 3.02 -16.12
CA ILE A 170 11.82 2.62 -17.10
C ILE A 170 11.14 2.02 -18.33
N ILE A 171 10.37 0.95 -18.13
CA ILE A 171 9.85 0.12 -19.22
C ILE A 171 8.76 0.84 -20.00
N GLY A 172 7.84 1.53 -19.31
CA GLY A 172 6.70 2.21 -19.92
C GLY A 172 7.12 3.23 -20.98
N PRO A 173 7.88 4.28 -20.63
CA PRO A 173 8.32 5.29 -21.59
C PRO A 173 9.27 4.76 -22.67
N ALA A 174 10.16 3.82 -22.33
CA ALA A 174 11.05 3.18 -23.30
C ALA A 174 10.23 2.49 -24.41
N MET A 175 9.28 1.65 -24.02
CA MET A 175 8.39 0.92 -24.92
C MET A 175 7.44 1.86 -25.68
N GLY A 176 6.84 2.83 -24.98
CA GLY A 176 5.92 3.79 -25.55
C GLY A 176 6.57 4.64 -26.65
N GLY A 177 7.74 5.21 -26.37
CA GLY A 177 8.47 6.02 -27.35
C GLY A 177 9.08 5.19 -28.48
N ALA A 178 9.58 3.98 -28.20
CA ALA A 178 10.21 3.14 -29.22
C ALA A 178 9.21 2.59 -30.24
N LEU A 179 7.96 2.33 -29.84
CA LEU A 179 6.95 1.65 -30.66
C LEU A 179 5.90 2.60 -31.26
N ALA A 180 5.83 3.85 -30.82
CA ALA A 180 4.94 4.85 -31.42
C ALA A 180 5.31 5.10 -32.89
N GLN A 181 4.31 5.40 -33.73
CA GLN A 181 4.47 5.72 -35.17
C GLN A 181 5.37 4.71 -35.92
N PRO A 182 5.05 3.40 -35.89
CA PRO A 182 5.94 2.37 -36.42
C PRO A 182 6.23 2.51 -37.92
N CYS A 183 5.30 3.08 -38.71
CA CYS A 183 5.48 3.34 -40.14
C CYS A 183 6.52 4.43 -40.44
N GLU A 184 6.67 5.42 -39.55
CA GLU A 184 7.72 6.43 -39.64
C GLU A 184 9.04 5.92 -39.07
N ASN A 185 8.94 5.16 -37.99
CA ASN A 185 10.07 4.77 -37.16
C ASN A 185 10.79 3.49 -37.65
N TYR A 186 10.09 2.59 -38.33
CA TYR A 186 10.61 1.33 -38.86
C TYR A 186 10.02 1.06 -40.26
N PRO A 187 10.30 1.91 -41.25
CA PRO A 187 9.69 1.82 -42.59
C PRO A 187 10.03 0.53 -43.34
N TRP A 188 11.10 -0.18 -42.93
CA TRP A 188 11.47 -1.48 -43.48
C TRP A 188 10.54 -2.63 -43.04
N LEU A 189 9.89 -2.50 -41.88
CA LEU A 189 9.02 -3.53 -41.29
C LEU A 189 7.55 -3.16 -41.43
N PHE A 190 7.23 -1.87 -41.35
CA PHE A 190 5.87 -1.35 -41.47
C PHE A 190 5.78 -0.38 -42.64
N GLN A 191 5.11 -0.80 -43.70
CA GLN A 191 4.89 0.03 -44.89
C GLN A 191 3.78 1.08 -44.64
N ARG A 192 3.86 2.21 -45.35
CA ARG A 192 2.78 3.22 -45.37
C ARG A 192 1.52 2.67 -46.03
N ASN A 193 0.35 3.20 -45.68
CA ASN A 193 -0.99 2.68 -46.04
C ASN A 193 -1.37 1.34 -45.41
N THR A 194 -0.67 0.90 -44.35
CA THR A 194 -1.05 -0.30 -43.59
C THR A 194 -1.97 0.05 -42.42
N PHE A 195 -2.47 -0.98 -41.72
CA PHE A 195 -3.31 -0.82 -40.53
C PHE A 195 -2.65 0.05 -39.44
N PHE A 196 -1.32 -0.04 -39.29
CA PHE A 196 -0.55 0.73 -38.32
C PHE A 196 -0.32 2.19 -38.74
N ASP A 197 -0.57 2.53 -40.00
CA ASP A 197 -0.57 3.92 -40.48
C ASP A 197 -1.87 4.63 -40.08
N ARG A 198 -3.00 3.91 -40.10
CA ARG A 198 -4.29 4.41 -39.60
C ARG A 198 -4.32 4.54 -38.08
N PHE A 199 -3.65 3.63 -37.37
CA PHE A 199 -3.55 3.63 -35.91
C PHE A 199 -2.08 3.63 -35.44
N PRO A 200 -1.38 4.78 -35.53
CA PRO A 200 0.06 4.89 -35.27
C PRO A 200 0.47 4.58 -33.82
N PHE A 201 -0.48 4.62 -32.88
CA PHE A 201 -0.23 4.34 -31.45
C PHE A 201 -0.76 2.98 -31.01
N LEU A 202 -1.23 2.13 -31.93
CA LEU A 202 -1.75 0.81 -31.58
C LEU A 202 -0.65 -0.12 -31.05
N LEU A 203 0.52 -0.14 -31.70
CA LEU A 203 1.61 -1.05 -31.37
C LEU A 203 2.08 -0.95 -29.91
N PRO A 204 2.38 0.23 -29.34
CA PRO A 204 2.75 0.33 -27.91
C PRO A 204 1.64 -0.18 -26.99
N ASN A 205 0.36 0.06 -27.33
CA ASN A 205 -0.77 -0.44 -26.55
C ASN A 205 -0.94 -1.96 -26.63
N LEU A 206 -0.69 -2.59 -27.79
CA LEU A 206 -0.69 -4.05 -27.93
C LEU A 206 0.36 -4.71 -27.05
N VAL A 207 1.57 -4.13 -26.97
CA VAL A 207 2.60 -4.66 -26.07
C VAL A 207 2.20 -4.47 -24.59
N CYS A 208 1.60 -3.33 -24.22
CA CYS A 208 1.01 -3.16 -22.89
C CYS A 208 -0.03 -4.24 -22.57
N ILE A 209 -0.90 -4.59 -23.53
CA ILE A 209 -1.92 -5.63 -23.36
C ILE A 209 -1.28 -6.99 -23.10
N VAL A 210 -0.22 -7.35 -23.84
CA VAL A 210 0.51 -8.61 -23.60
C VAL A 210 1.08 -8.65 -22.17
N VAL A 211 1.70 -7.55 -21.72
CA VAL A 211 2.23 -7.45 -20.35
C VAL A 211 1.11 -7.55 -19.30
N LEU A 212 -0.04 -6.91 -19.54
CA LEU A 212 -1.21 -6.99 -18.66
C LEU A 212 -1.80 -8.40 -18.61
N LEU A 213 -1.91 -9.09 -19.75
CA LEU A 213 -2.37 -10.47 -19.82
C LEU A 213 -1.44 -11.42 -19.07
N CYS A 214 -0.11 -11.25 -19.20
CA CYS A 214 0.85 -11.99 -18.39
C CYS A 214 0.64 -11.71 -16.89
N GLY A 215 0.42 -10.46 -16.49
CA GLY A 215 0.10 -10.09 -15.10
C GLY A 215 -1.20 -10.73 -14.58
N ILE A 216 -2.25 -10.78 -15.41
CA ILE A 216 -3.52 -11.44 -15.10
C ILE A 216 -3.32 -12.94 -14.91
N VAL A 217 -2.54 -13.60 -15.78
CA VAL A 217 -2.23 -15.03 -15.65
C VAL A 217 -1.42 -15.29 -14.38
N VAL A 218 -0.39 -14.49 -14.10
CA VAL A 218 0.40 -14.64 -12.87
C VAL A 218 -0.46 -14.41 -11.63
N GLY A 219 -1.31 -13.37 -11.63
CA GLY A 219 -2.19 -13.05 -10.51
C GLY A 219 -3.25 -14.13 -10.26
N THR A 220 -3.87 -14.66 -11.32
CA THR A 220 -4.87 -15.74 -11.20
C THR A 220 -4.27 -17.03 -10.65
N LEU A 221 -3.08 -17.43 -11.15
CA LEU A 221 -2.44 -18.69 -10.79
C LEU A 221 -1.68 -18.68 -9.46
N PHE A 222 -1.03 -17.56 -9.10
CA PHE A 222 -0.06 -17.56 -8.00
C PHE A 222 -0.43 -16.64 -6.83
N LEU A 223 -1.27 -15.61 -7.04
CA LEU A 223 -1.63 -14.70 -5.96
C LEU A 223 -2.62 -15.39 -5.01
N GLU A 224 -2.30 -15.35 -3.72
CA GLU A 224 -3.22 -15.79 -2.65
C GLU A 224 -4.20 -14.68 -2.24
N GLU A 225 -5.43 -15.07 -1.90
CA GLU A 225 -6.39 -14.16 -1.28
C GLU A 225 -5.91 -13.76 0.12
N THR A 226 -5.88 -12.45 0.40
CA THR A 226 -5.37 -11.91 1.68
C THR A 226 -6.49 -11.49 2.62
N HIS A 227 -7.72 -11.38 2.11
CA HIS A 227 -8.86 -10.95 2.91
C HIS A 227 -9.15 -11.93 4.09
N PRO A 228 -9.28 -11.45 5.34
CA PRO A 228 -9.35 -12.30 6.55
C PRO A 228 -10.44 -13.39 6.50
N GLU A 229 -11.65 -13.02 6.09
CA GLU A 229 -12.80 -13.94 6.03
C GLU A 229 -12.79 -14.86 4.80
N LYS A 230 -11.96 -14.59 3.80
CA LYS A 230 -12.00 -15.27 2.49
C LYS A 230 -10.72 -16.00 2.15
N LYS A 231 -9.65 -15.81 2.94
CA LYS A 231 -8.34 -16.47 2.78
C LYS A 231 -8.44 -18.00 2.74
N HIS A 232 -9.40 -18.58 3.46
CA HIS A 232 -9.60 -20.03 3.57
C HIS A 232 -10.58 -20.61 2.54
N ARG A 233 -11.14 -19.77 1.65
CA ARG A 233 -12.02 -20.25 0.58
C ARG A 233 -11.19 -20.96 -0.50
N ARG A 234 -11.72 -22.05 -1.04
CA ARG A 234 -11.15 -22.76 -2.19
C ARG A 234 -10.89 -21.80 -3.35
N ASP A 235 -9.67 -21.82 -3.89
CA ASP A 235 -9.20 -20.94 -4.98
C ASP A 235 -8.86 -21.78 -6.23
N PRO A 236 -9.80 -21.89 -7.19
CA PRO A 236 -9.60 -22.69 -8.40
C PRO A 236 -8.40 -22.25 -9.24
N GLY A 237 -8.07 -20.95 -9.22
CA GLY A 237 -6.93 -20.42 -9.97
C GLY A 237 -5.61 -20.95 -9.44
N ARG A 238 -5.48 -21.09 -8.11
CA ARG A 238 -4.28 -21.66 -7.50
C ARG A 238 -4.18 -23.17 -7.65
N GLU A 239 -5.30 -23.89 -7.60
CA GLU A 239 -5.30 -25.33 -7.88
C GLU A 239 -4.76 -25.60 -9.29
N LEU A 240 -5.20 -24.82 -10.28
CA LEU A 240 -4.66 -24.87 -11.64
C LEU A 240 -3.17 -24.50 -11.67
N GLY A 241 -2.75 -23.47 -10.94
CA GLY A 241 -1.34 -23.06 -10.85
C GLY A 241 -0.43 -24.15 -10.27
N HIS A 242 -0.86 -24.79 -9.18
CA HIS A 242 -0.16 -25.92 -8.55
C HIS A 242 -0.14 -27.14 -9.47
N TRP A 243 -1.24 -27.43 -10.15
CA TRP A 243 -1.31 -28.49 -11.17
C TRP A 243 -0.31 -28.23 -12.31
N LEU A 244 -0.25 -27.01 -12.85
CA LEU A 244 0.71 -26.62 -13.88
C LEU A 244 2.17 -26.74 -13.42
N ILE A 245 2.49 -26.32 -12.20
CA ILE A 245 3.83 -26.50 -11.62
C ILE A 245 4.14 -28.00 -11.49
N SER A 246 3.19 -28.80 -11.02
CA SER A 246 3.37 -30.26 -10.85
C SER A 246 3.63 -30.97 -12.18
N LEU A 247 3.03 -30.47 -13.27
CA LEU A 247 3.25 -30.96 -14.62
C LEU A 247 4.65 -30.62 -15.14
N CYS A 248 5.15 -29.42 -14.85
CA CYS A 248 6.46 -28.94 -15.30
C CYS A 248 7.64 -29.48 -14.48
N TRP A 249 7.45 -29.78 -13.19
CA TRP A 249 8.53 -30.18 -12.27
C TRP A 249 8.41 -31.57 -11.65
N GLY A 250 7.50 -32.43 -12.15
CA GLY A 250 7.48 -33.87 -11.87
C GLY A 250 7.27 -34.28 -10.41
N SER A 251 7.12 -33.32 -9.49
CA SER A 251 6.84 -33.57 -8.08
C SER A 251 5.34 -33.43 -7.85
N ARG A 252 4.71 -34.57 -7.58
CA ARG A 252 3.31 -34.69 -7.16
C ARG A 252 3.15 -33.92 -5.85
N VAL A 253 2.66 -32.68 -5.92
CA VAL A 253 2.19 -31.98 -4.71
C VAL A 253 0.88 -32.66 -4.32
N GLN A 254 0.92 -33.40 -3.22
CA GLN A 254 -0.27 -34.02 -2.65
C GLN A 254 -1.17 -32.89 -2.15
N LEU A 255 -2.31 -32.69 -2.81
CA LEU A 255 -3.38 -31.85 -2.29
C LEU A 255 -3.91 -32.50 -1.00
N PRO A 256 -4.23 -31.75 0.06
CA PRO A 256 -4.93 -32.30 1.22
C PRO A 256 -6.26 -32.91 0.74
N ASP A 257 -6.53 -34.13 1.17
CA ASP A 257 -7.73 -34.89 0.79
C ASP A 257 -9.00 -34.15 1.27
N GLU A 258 -10.01 -34.07 0.40
CA GLU A 258 -11.29 -33.38 0.67
C GLU A 258 -12.09 -34.05 1.80
N SER A 259 -11.71 -35.25 2.25
CA SER A 259 -12.39 -35.97 3.33
C SER A 259 -11.99 -35.54 4.75
N ASP A 260 -10.86 -34.83 4.94
CA ASP A 260 -10.38 -34.46 6.29
C ASP A 260 -10.76 -33.03 6.71
N VAL A 261 -11.36 -32.24 5.81
CA VAL A 261 -11.65 -30.81 6.06
C VAL A 261 -13.06 -30.57 6.56
N ASP A 262 -14.05 -31.41 6.25
CA ASP A 262 -15.41 -31.20 6.76
C ASP A 262 -15.64 -31.80 8.17
N GLU A 263 -14.88 -32.82 8.57
CA GLU A 263 -15.09 -33.49 9.87
C GLU A 263 -14.40 -32.80 11.04
N LYS A 264 -13.40 -31.93 10.78
CA LYS A 264 -12.59 -31.29 11.82
C LYS A 264 -13.11 -29.93 12.29
N TYR A 265 -14.11 -29.35 11.61
CA TYR A 265 -14.61 -28.00 11.90
C TYR A 265 -15.97 -27.95 12.60
N PHE A 266 -16.61 -29.10 12.86
CA PHE A 266 -17.94 -29.14 13.51
C PHE A 266 -17.93 -29.53 15.00
N TYR A 267 -16.80 -30.00 15.56
CA TYR A 267 -16.66 -30.35 16.99
C TYR A 267 -15.35 -29.82 17.61
N GLY A 268 -15.04 -28.55 17.38
CA GLY A 268 -13.77 -27.95 17.77
C GLY A 268 -13.80 -26.99 18.97
N ASP A 269 -14.96 -26.68 19.56
CA ASP A 269 -15.08 -25.89 20.78
C ASP A 269 -16.43 -26.18 21.46
N MET A 270 -16.48 -27.26 22.23
CA MET A 270 -17.43 -27.37 23.33
C MET A 270 -16.57 -27.38 24.60
N PRO A 271 -16.76 -26.44 25.55
CA PRO A 271 -16.03 -26.52 26.81
C PRO A 271 -16.38 -27.84 27.51
N PRO A 272 -15.46 -28.42 28.30
CA PRO A 272 -15.69 -29.68 28.97
C PRO A 272 -16.98 -29.59 29.80
N GLU A 273 -17.90 -30.54 29.57
CA GLU A 273 -19.06 -30.78 30.42
C GLU A 273 -18.56 -30.99 31.84
N TYR A 274 -18.88 -30.04 32.72
CA TYR A 274 -18.74 -30.20 34.15
C TYR A 274 -19.86 -31.14 34.61
N GLU A 275 -19.54 -32.43 34.80
CA GLU A 275 -20.41 -33.36 35.51
C GLU A 275 -20.43 -32.98 37.01
N SER A 276 -21.38 -32.15 37.41
CA SER A 276 -21.75 -32.03 38.81
C SER A 276 -22.60 -33.23 39.20
N ALA A 277 -21.94 -34.27 39.71
CA ALA A 277 -22.58 -35.27 40.55
C ALA A 277 -22.85 -34.64 41.92
N GLU A 278 -23.94 -33.87 42.05
CA GLU A 278 -24.64 -33.66 43.32
C GLU A 278 -26.01 -32.98 43.10
N SER A 279 -27.00 -33.56 43.75
CA SER A 279 -28.44 -33.28 43.64
C SER A 279 -28.81 -31.85 44.00
N SER A 280 -29.32 -31.08 43.02
CA SER A 280 -29.94 -29.77 43.25
C SER A 280 -31.38 -29.92 43.77
N PRO A 281 -31.75 -29.35 44.94
CA PRO A 281 -33.13 -29.20 45.35
C PRO A 281 -33.75 -27.96 44.68
N CYS A 282 -35.01 -28.11 44.28
CA CYS A 282 -35.87 -27.08 43.72
C CYS A 282 -36.00 -25.85 44.64
N LEU A 283 -35.85 -24.63 44.11
CA LEU A 283 -36.52 -23.44 44.65
C LEU A 283 -37.01 -22.52 43.53
N GLY A 284 -38.23 -22.01 43.73
CA GLY A 284 -39.08 -21.32 42.76
C GLY A 284 -38.75 -19.85 42.53
N PRO A 285 -39.64 -19.13 41.83
CA PRO A 285 -39.32 -17.86 41.21
C PRO A 285 -39.55 -16.66 42.14
N VAL A 286 -38.92 -15.55 41.76
CA VAL A 286 -39.22 -14.13 42.09
C VAL A 286 -38.15 -13.44 42.92
N GLY A 287 -37.61 -12.37 42.33
CA GLY A 287 -36.99 -11.26 43.01
C GLY A 287 -36.02 -10.55 42.08
N ASP A 288 -36.44 -9.42 41.50
CA ASP A 288 -35.60 -8.48 40.77
C ASP A 288 -34.33 -8.16 41.58
N VAL A 289 -33.25 -8.87 41.29
CA VAL A 289 -31.90 -8.42 41.63
C VAL A 289 -31.33 -7.90 40.34
N VAL A 290 -31.51 -6.60 40.17
CA VAL A 290 -30.60 -5.75 39.41
C VAL A 290 -29.21 -6.26 39.71
N SER A 291 -28.61 -6.95 38.76
CA SER A 291 -27.17 -7.17 38.74
C SER A 291 -26.56 -5.79 38.77
N THR A 292 -26.17 -5.35 39.96
CA THR A 292 -25.12 -4.36 40.16
C THR A 292 -23.86 -5.00 39.60
N GLU A 293 -23.77 -5.08 38.27
CA GLU A 293 -22.50 -4.95 37.60
C GLU A 293 -21.93 -3.65 38.16
N CYS A 294 -20.85 -3.78 38.92
CA CYS A 294 -20.14 -2.64 39.43
C CYS A 294 -19.66 -1.88 38.20
N ASP A 295 -20.39 -0.80 37.87
CA ASP A 295 -20.04 0.19 36.88
C ASP A 295 -18.64 0.75 37.20
N LEU A 296 -17.63 0.10 36.64
CA LEU A 296 -16.41 0.76 36.19
C LEU A 296 -16.60 1.20 34.72
N GLU A 297 -17.78 1.71 34.36
CA GLU A 297 -17.91 2.66 33.26
C GLU A 297 -17.30 4.00 33.71
N GLY A 298 -15.99 4.13 33.50
CA GLY A 298 -15.25 5.28 33.98
C GLY A 298 -14.02 5.70 33.19
N GLN A 299 -13.79 5.15 31.98
CA GLN A 299 -12.94 5.77 30.95
C GLN A 299 -13.04 4.96 29.63
N LYS A 300 -14.08 5.21 28.83
CA LYS A 300 -13.92 5.04 27.38
C LYS A 300 -12.85 6.05 26.98
N SER A 301 -11.60 5.62 26.83
CA SER A 301 -10.56 6.45 26.22
C SER A 301 -11.17 7.02 24.94
N PRO A 302 -11.21 8.35 24.75
CA PRO A 302 -11.89 8.93 23.59
C PRO A 302 -11.26 8.29 22.35
N ALA A 303 -12.09 7.66 21.50
CA ALA A 303 -11.61 7.04 20.27
C ALA A 303 -10.67 8.04 19.59
N PRO A 304 -9.38 7.69 19.38
CA PRO A 304 -8.37 8.66 19.01
C PRO A 304 -8.83 9.36 17.74
N LYS A 305 -8.86 10.70 17.75
CA LYS A 305 -9.29 11.50 16.59
C LYS A 305 -8.46 11.07 15.38
N THR A 306 -9.11 10.40 14.42
CA THR A 306 -8.49 9.80 13.23
C THR A 306 -7.70 10.83 12.42
N PHE A 307 -8.22 12.07 12.33
CA PHE A 307 -7.61 13.18 11.61
C PHE A 307 -7.11 14.24 12.58
N THR A 308 -5.87 14.08 13.03
CA THR A 308 -5.16 15.13 13.78
C THR A 308 -4.69 16.23 12.83
N ARG A 309 -4.35 17.41 13.37
CA ARG A 309 -3.81 18.53 12.59
C ARG A 309 -2.59 18.11 11.77
N GLN A 310 -1.72 17.29 12.35
CA GLN A 310 -0.49 16.81 11.70
C GLN A 310 -0.78 15.83 10.55
N VAL A 311 -1.76 14.94 10.72
CA VAL A 311 -2.21 14.03 9.65
C VAL A 311 -2.77 14.83 8.47
N ILE A 312 -3.63 15.82 8.73
CA ILE A 312 -4.22 16.67 7.69
C ILE A 312 -3.12 17.43 6.93
N LEU A 313 -2.17 18.05 7.65
CA LEU A 313 -1.05 18.75 7.02
C LEU A 313 -0.23 17.81 6.11
N THR A 314 -0.01 16.57 6.52
CA THR A 314 0.74 15.60 5.72
C THR A 314 -0.05 15.12 4.49
N ILE A 315 -1.37 14.95 4.61
CA ILE A 315 -2.27 14.64 3.48
C ILE A 315 -2.25 15.77 2.45
N VAL A 316 -2.35 17.03 2.91
CA VAL A 316 -2.28 18.21 2.04
C VAL A 316 -0.92 18.31 1.35
N ALA A 317 0.18 18.10 2.08
CA ALA A 317 1.54 18.09 1.52
C ALA A 317 1.67 17.06 0.40
N TYR A 318 1.12 15.86 0.60
CA TYR A 318 1.11 14.80 -0.41
C TYR A 318 0.28 15.20 -1.64
N GLY A 319 -0.87 15.83 -1.43
CA GLY A 319 -1.68 16.38 -2.52
C GLY A 319 -0.93 17.42 -3.35
N ILE A 320 -0.25 18.37 -2.70
CA ILE A 320 0.54 19.41 -3.39
C ILE A 320 1.69 18.76 -4.18
N LEU A 321 2.43 17.84 -3.54
CA LEU A 321 3.53 17.10 -4.16
C LEU A 321 3.07 16.33 -5.40
N ALA A 322 1.94 15.63 -5.29
CA ALA A 322 1.35 14.87 -6.39
C ALA A 322 0.93 15.78 -7.56
N TYR A 323 0.35 16.95 -7.26
CA TYR A 323 -0.07 17.93 -8.27
C TYR A 323 1.11 18.40 -9.12
N HIS A 324 2.13 19.00 -8.51
CA HIS A 324 3.19 19.63 -9.29
C HIS A 324 4.15 18.60 -9.91
N SER A 325 4.33 17.43 -9.28
CA SER A 325 5.18 16.37 -9.85
C SER A 325 4.55 15.78 -11.11
N VAL A 326 3.27 15.39 -11.07
CA VAL A 326 2.61 14.78 -12.24
C VAL A 326 2.36 15.81 -13.34
N SER A 327 2.13 17.07 -12.96
CA SER A 327 2.11 18.16 -13.93
C SER A 327 3.44 18.28 -14.67
N PHE A 328 4.58 18.18 -14.00
CA PHE A 328 5.88 18.15 -14.67
C PHE A 328 6.03 16.93 -15.58
N ASP A 329 5.65 15.74 -15.11
CA ASP A 329 5.78 14.49 -15.86
C ASP A 329 4.99 14.52 -17.18
N GLN A 330 3.88 15.25 -17.22
CA GLN A 330 3.12 15.48 -18.46
C GLN A 330 3.65 16.68 -19.26
N LEU A 331 3.95 17.79 -18.60
CA LEU A 331 4.31 19.05 -19.27
C LEU A 331 5.68 18.96 -19.94
N MET A 332 6.63 18.25 -19.33
CA MET A 332 8.00 18.14 -19.87
C MET A 332 8.03 17.42 -21.22
N PRO A 333 7.49 16.19 -21.40
CA PRO A 333 7.44 15.53 -22.72
C PRO A 333 6.69 16.35 -23.77
N VAL A 334 5.59 16.99 -23.39
CA VAL A 334 4.84 17.89 -24.27
C VAL A 334 5.71 19.05 -24.72
N PHE A 335 6.38 19.74 -23.79
CA PHE A 335 7.31 20.82 -24.10
C PHE A 335 8.49 20.38 -24.98
N LEU A 336 9.01 19.16 -24.77
CA LEU A 336 10.05 18.60 -25.61
C LEU A 336 9.55 18.28 -27.03
N SER A 337 8.28 17.93 -27.18
CA SER A 337 7.65 17.61 -28.48
C SER A 337 7.20 18.86 -29.24
N THR A 338 6.79 19.93 -28.54
CA THR A 338 6.33 21.17 -29.15
C THR A 338 7.37 21.71 -30.16
N PRO A 339 6.95 22.10 -31.38
CA PRO A 339 7.83 22.66 -32.39
C PRO A 339 8.62 23.87 -31.91
N LYS A 340 9.79 24.08 -32.53
CA LYS A 340 10.57 25.31 -32.32
C LYS A 340 9.82 26.49 -32.93
N SER A 341 9.77 27.63 -32.24
CA SER A 341 9.21 28.86 -32.79
C SER A 341 10.31 29.78 -33.31
N ASP A 342 10.02 30.49 -34.40
CA ASP A 342 10.85 31.55 -34.97
C ASP A 342 10.41 32.96 -34.49
N ASP A 343 9.50 33.03 -33.51
CA ASP A 343 8.98 34.29 -32.97
C ASP A 343 10.08 35.18 -32.35
N SER A 344 9.87 36.49 -32.37
CA SER A 344 10.78 37.46 -31.77
C SER A 344 10.96 37.24 -30.26
N ILE A 345 12.18 36.94 -29.82
CA ILE A 345 12.52 36.72 -28.42
C ILE A 345 12.69 38.08 -27.71
N VAL A 346 11.85 38.36 -26.71
CA VAL A 346 12.00 39.51 -25.80
C VAL A 346 12.11 38.99 -24.37
N LEU A 347 13.33 38.96 -23.86
CA LEU A 347 13.63 38.51 -22.50
C LEU A 347 13.08 39.48 -21.45
N PRO A 348 12.70 38.98 -20.25
CA PRO A 348 12.85 37.61 -19.77
C PRO A 348 11.61 36.72 -19.97
N PHE A 349 10.51 37.23 -20.53
CA PHE A 349 9.19 36.57 -20.49
C PHE A 349 8.58 36.18 -21.83
N LYS A 350 9.00 36.81 -22.94
CA LYS A 350 8.37 36.63 -24.24
C LYS A 350 9.25 35.76 -25.15
N PHE A 351 8.95 34.48 -25.17
CA PHE A 351 9.51 33.48 -26.08
C PHE A 351 8.57 32.26 -26.15
N THR A 352 8.52 31.62 -27.30
CA THR A 352 7.59 30.53 -27.63
C THR A 352 8.28 29.30 -28.16
N GLY A 353 7.56 28.17 -28.13
CA GLY A 353 8.00 26.91 -28.72
C GLY A 353 8.59 25.91 -27.73
N GLY A 354 9.05 24.80 -28.30
CA GLY A 354 9.70 23.70 -27.60
C GLY A 354 10.95 23.23 -28.35
N LEU A 355 11.27 21.94 -28.23
CA LEU A 355 12.47 21.36 -28.86
C LEU A 355 12.19 20.56 -30.13
N GLY A 356 10.94 20.24 -30.43
CA GLY A 356 10.54 19.45 -31.60
C GLY A 356 11.15 18.05 -31.64
N LEU A 357 11.28 17.39 -30.48
CA LEU A 357 11.90 16.07 -30.38
C LEU A 357 10.92 14.96 -30.74
N GLN A 358 11.46 13.90 -31.36
CA GLN A 358 10.70 12.70 -31.71
C GLN A 358 10.35 11.85 -30.47
N THR A 359 9.25 11.10 -30.58
CA THR A 359 8.75 10.15 -29.57
C THR A 359 9.82 9.19 -29.04
N LYS A 360 10.66 8.64 -29.93
CA LYS A 360 11.77 7.74 -29.57
C LYS A 360 12.78 8.38 -28.63
N THR A 361 13.20 9.61 -28.95
CA THR A 361 14.19 10.35 -28.15
C THR A 361 13.64 10.66 -26.78
N ILE A 362 12.39 11.14 -26.71
CA ILE A 362 11.72 11.44 -25.44
C ILE A 362 11.56 10.16 -24.61
N GLY A 363 11.12 9.06 -25.22
CA GLY A 363 11.00 7.76 -24.56
C GLY A 363 12.32 7.26 -23.98
N PHE A 364 13.42 7.40 -24.73
CA PHE A 364 14.76 7.08 -24.26
C PHE A 364 15.19 7.98 -23.10
N MET A 365 14.95 9.29 -23.17
CA MET A 365 15.28 10.23 -22.09
C MET A 365 14.55 9.89 -20.79
N LEU A 366 13.25 9.59 -20.87
CA LEU A 366 12.44 9.18 -19.72
C LEU A 366 12.88 7.81 -19.18
N ALA A 367 13.31 6.88 -20.04
CA ALA A 367 13.85 5.60 -19.61
C ALA A 367 15.18 5.75 -18.84
N VAL A 368 16.10 6.59 -19.33
CA VAL A 368 17.35 6.95 -18.63
C VAL A 368 17.05 7.57 -17.28
N GLN A 369 16.07 8.49 -17.22
CA GLN A 369 15.57 9.06 -15.97
C GLN A 369 15.05 7.96 -15.02
N GLY A 370 14.31 6.97 -15.52
CA GLY A 370 13.82 5.83 -14.73
C GLY A 370 14.96 4.98 -14.16
N VAL A 371 16.00 4.70 -14.94
CA VAL A 371 17.16 3.91 -14.48
C VAL A 371 17.88 4.65 -13.35
N TYR A 372 18.11 5.95 -13.52
CA TYR A 372 18.65 6.80 -12.46
C TYR A 372 17.73 6.82 -11.24
N SER A 373 16.40 6.94 -11.42
CA SER A 373 15.42 6.92 -10.34
C SER A 373 15.56 5.67 -9.47
N MET A 374 15.70 4.50 -10.09
CA MET A 374 15.87 3.23 -9.39
C MET A 374 17.16 3.20 -8.57
N ILE A 375 18.28 3.68 -9.12
CA ILE A 375 19.56 3.77 -8.40
C ILE A 375 19.43 4.77 -7.23
N ALA A 376 18.87 5.96 -7.48
CA ALA A 376 18.66 6.97 -6.45
C ALA A 376 17.72 6.46 -5.34
N GLN A 377 16.67 5.72 -5.67
CA GLN A 377 15.72 5.17 -4.70
C GLN A 377 16.38 4.14 -3.77
N LEU A 378 17.27 3.30 -4.31
CA LEU A 378 17.95 2.25 -3.54
C LEU A 378 19.13 2.77 -2.72
N TRP A 379 19.88 3.74 -3.24
CA TRP A 379 21.14 4.19 -2.64
C TRP A 379 21.08 5.60 -2.09
N LEU A 380 20.61 6.58 -2.88
CA LEU A 380 20.60 7.99 -2.50
C LEU A 380 19.57 8.27 -1.40
N PHE A 381 18.34 7.79 -1.54
CA PHE A 381 17.27 8.07 -0.58
C PHE A 381 17.61 7.59 0.85
N PRO A 382 17.97 6.30 1.09
CA PRO A 382 18.34 5.85 2.43
C PRO A 382 19.57 6.56 2.98
N PHE A 383 20.54 6.87 2.12
CA PHE A 383 21.73 7.63 2.51
C PHE A 383 21.36 9.03 3.03
N VAL A 384 20.58 9.80 2.28
CA VAL A 384 20.21 11.17 2.66
C VAL A 384 19.35 11.17 3.92
N VAL A 385 18.33 10.32 4.00
CA VAL A 385 17.42 10.26 5.15
C VAL A 385 18.16 9.83 6.43
N LYS A 386 19.11 8.89 6.35
CA LYS A 386 19.91 8.46 7.52
C LYS A 386 20.78 9.58 8.08
N HIS A 387 21.31 10.47 7.23
CA HIS A 387 22.21 11.55 7.67
C HIS A 387 21.47 12.81 8.12
N PHE A 388 20.38 13.17 7.45
CA PHE A 388 19.68 14.45 7.66
C PHE A 388 18.32 14.32 8.34
N GLY A 389 17.77 13.11 8.47
CA GLY A 389 16.41 12.87 8.95
C GLY A 389 15.36 13.06 7.85
N THR A 390 14.15 12.54 8.06
CA THR A 390 13.09 12.52 7.03
C THR A 390 12.51 13.91 6.77
N LEU A 391 12.12 14.63 7.83
CA LEU A 391 11.45 15.93 7.69
C LEU A 391 12.38 17.01 7.12
N ARG A 392 13.62 17.10 7.60
CA ARG A 392 14.59 18.12 7.13
C ARG A 392 14.93 17.90 5.67
N THR A 393 15.12 16.65 5.27
CA THR A 393 15.35 16.27 3.88
C THR A 393 14.17 16.67 3.00
N PHE A 394 12.94 16.35 3.42
CA PHE A 394 11.72 16.71 2.69
C PHE A 394 11.60 18.22 2.47
N ARG A 395 11.81 19.02 3.53
CA ARG A 395 11.78 20.49 3.46
C ARG A 395 12.85 21.06 2.52
N PHE A 396 14.08 20.56 2.62
CA PHE A 396 15.18 20.98 1.75
C PHE A 396 14.84 20.75 0.27
N VAL A 397 14.32 19.57 -0.06
CA VAL A 397 13.94 19.23 -1.44
C VAL A 397 12.82 20.14 -1.95
N LEU A 398 11.79 20.39 -1.15
CA LEU A 398 10.70 21.30 -1.54
C LEU A 398 11.18 22.74 -1.74
N LEU A 399 12.20 23.20 -1.01
CA LEU A 399 12.81 24.52 -1.21
C LEU A 399 13.73 24.57 -2.43
N ALA A 400 14.38 23.46 -2.78
CA ALA A 400 15.30 23.37 -3.92
C ALA A 400 14.60 23.16 -5.28
N TRP A 401 13.34 22.74 -5.28
CA TRP A 401 12.59 22.40 -6.50
C TRP A 401 12.08 23.63 -7.29
N PRO A 402 11.55 24.72 -6.70
CA PRO A 402 11.06 25.87 -7.47
C PRO A 402 12.07 26.49 -8.45
N PRO A 403 13.38 26.66 -8.11
CA PRO A 403 14.39 27.10 -9.07
C PRO A 403 14.46 26.26 -10.34
N LEU A 404 14.22 24.95 -10.26
CA LEU A 404 14.18 24.07 -11.42
C LEU A 404 13.02 24.46 -12.35
N TYR A 405 11.83 24.70 -11.80
CA TYR A 405 10.67 25.12 -12.60
C TYR A 405 10.87 26.50 -13.23
N LEU A 406 11.57 27.41 -12.56
CA LEU A 406 11.93 28.69 -13.15
C LEU A 406 12.91 28.52 -14.32
N ALA A 407 13.86 27.59 -14.23
CA ALA A 407 14.92 27.39 -15.22
C ALA A 407 14.48 26.64 -16.49
N VAL A 408 13.58 25.65 -16.37
CA VAL A 408 13.16 24.77 -17.48
C VAL A 408 12.68 25.50 -18.75
N PRO A 409 11.82 26.53 -18.72
CA PRO A 409 11.39 27.19 -19.95
C PRO A 409 12.57 27.83 -20.72
N TYR A 410 13.64 28.24 -20.03
CA TYR A 410 14.81 28.86 -20.65
C TYR A 410 15.72 27.86 -21.38
N LEU A 411 15.44 26.54 -21.30
CA LEU A 411 16.18 25.52 -22.05
C LEU A 411 16.12 25.73 -23.57
N ILE A 412 15.08 26.38 -24.09
CA ILE A 412 14.97 26.67 -25.53
C ILE A 412 15.97 27.74 -26.00
N LEU A 413 16.44 28.59 -25.08
CA LEU A 413 17.32 29.72 -25.37
C LEU A 413 18.81 29.33 -25.29
N LEU A 414 19.11 28.12 -24.84
CA LEU A 414 20.48 27.62 -24.75
C LEU A 414 21.04 27.29 -26.14
N PRO A 415 22.37 27.42 -26.33
CA PRO A 415 23.03 26.97 -27.55
C PRO A 415 22.74 25.49 -27.84
N ALA A 416 22.54 25.12 -29.11
CA ALA A 416 22.17 23.76 -29.51
C ALA A 416 23.09 22.65 -28.94
N LYS A 417 24.39 22.96 -28.75
CA LYS A 417 25.38 22.02 -28.17
C LYS A 417 25.13 21.72 -26.69
N LEU A 418 24.58 22.67 -25.93
CA LEU A 418 24.34 22.56 -24.49
C LEU A 418 22.89 22.17 -24.16
N GLN A 419 21.97 22.38 -25.11
CA GLN A 419 20.54 22.21 -24.92
C GLN A 419 20.17 20.79 -24.43
N MET A 420 20.69 19.75 -25.08
CA MET A 420 20.41 18.36 -24.68
C MET A 420 20.96 18.03 -23.30
N SER A 421 22.20 18.44 -23.01
CA SER A 421 22.81 18.25 -21.69
C SER A 421 22.00 18.94 -20.60
N ALA A 422 21.52 20.16 -20.87
CA ALA A 422 20.70 20.91 -19.93
C ALA A 422 19.32 20.26 -19.70
N VAL A 423 18.70 19.67 -20.73
CA VAL A 423 17.47 18.87 -20.56
C VAL A 423 17.73 17.67 -19.65
N TYR A 424 18.82 16.91 -19.87
CA TYR A 424 19.17 15.80 -18.98
C TYR A 424 19.42 16.26 -17.55
N VAL A 425 20.13 17.39 -17.35
CA VAL A 425 20.32 17.97 -16.02
C VAL A 425 18.97 18.31 -15.37
N ALA A 426 18.03 18.89 -16.12
CA ALA A 426 16.70 19.21 -15.60
C ALA A 426 15.89 17.95 -15.23
N LEU A 427 15.89 16.92 -16.09
CA LEU A 427 15.22 15.64 -15.83
C LEU A 427 15.81 14.92 -14.62
N ILE A 428 17.15 14.83 -14.54
CA ILE A 428 17.86 14.20 -13.42
C ILE A 428 17.62 14.98 -12.12
N SER A 429 17.64 16.31 -12.16
CA SER A 429 17.33 17.14 -10.98
C SER A 429 15.90 16.90 -10.50
N LYS A 430 14.91 16.92 -11.42
CA LYS A 430 13.50 16.68 -11.08
C LYS A 430 13.31 15.31 -10.46
N ILE A 431 13.86 14.26 -11.07
CA ILE A 431 13.65 12.90 -10.58
C ILE A 431 14.37 12.66 -9.26
N THR A 432 15.51 13.34 -9.02
CA THR A 432 16.18 13.32 -7.71
C THR A 432 15.27 13.85 -6.62
N PHE A 433 14.65 15.02 -6.86
CA PHE A 433 13.69 15.61 -5.92
C PHE A 433 12.48 14.71 -5.71
N HIS A 434 11.95 14.12 -6.79
CA HIS A 434 10.83 13.19 -6.74
C HIS A 434 11.12 11.94 -5.90
N VAL A 435 12.26 11.28 -6.14
CA VAL A 435 12.70 10.05 -5.44
C VAL A 435 12.90 10.30 -3.95
N ILE A 436 13.31 11.51 -3.55
CA ILE A 436 13.47 11.84 -2.14
C ILE A 436 12.13 12.22 -1.50
N ALA A 437 11.32 13.04 -2.18
CA ALA A 437 10.12 13.61 -1.61
C ALA A 437 9.00 12.58 -1.38
N PHE A 438 8.68 11.73 -2.36
CA PHE A 438 7.55 10.80 -2.27
C PHE A 438 7.68 9.77 -1.13
N PRO A 439 8.81 9.05 -1.01
CA PRO A 439 9.01 8.14 0.12
C PRO A 439 9.08 8.88 1.46
N ALA A 440 9.68 10.08 1.51
CA ALA A 440 9.72 10.88 2.73
C ALA A 440 8.30 11.28 3.19
N THR A 441 7.44 11.72 2.28
CA THR A 441 6.02 12.03 2.61
C THR A 441 5.27 10.79 3.10
N ALA A 442 5.50 9.62 2.49
CA ALA A 442 4.88 8.37 2.93
C ALA A 442 5.32 7.98 4.36
N ILE A 443 6.59 8.14 4.71
CA ILE A 443 7.11 7.91 6.06
C ILE A 443 6.51 8.92 7.05
N LEU A 444 6.48 10.21 6.70
CA LEU A 444 5.88 11.25 7.54
C LEU A 444 4.39 10.98 7.80
N LEU A 445 3.66 10.48 6.79
CA LEU A 445 2.25 10.14 6.92
C LEU A 445 2.05 8.95 7.88
N ALA A 446 2.88 7.92 7.75
CA ALA A 446 2.84 6.76 8.62
C ALA A 446 3.20 7.11 10.07
N ASN A 447 4.15 8.04 10.26
CA ASN A 447 4.56 8.49 11.59
C ASN A 447 3.55 9.46 12.23
N ALA A 448 2.77 10.21 11.44
CA ALA A 448 1.73 11.09 11.94
C ALA A 448 0.47 10.36 12.40
N ALA A 449 0.28 9.10 12.01
CA ALA A 449 -0.91 8.31 12.35
C ALA A 449 -0.95 7.98 13.86
N PRO A 450 -2.04 8.31 14.57
CA PRO A 450 -2.12 8.12 16.03
C PRO A 450 -2.24 6.65 16.45
N SER A 451 -2.71 5.77 15.57
CA SER A 451 -2.80 4.33 15.82
C SER A 451 -2.69 3.54 14.52
N SER A 452 -2.15 2.32 14.62
CA SER A 452 -2.12 1.37 13.49
C SER A 452 -3.51 1.01 12.96
N LYS A 453 -4.55 1.08 13.80
CA LYS A 453 -5.94 0.80 13.42
C LYS A 453 -6.52 1.81 12.43
N VAL A 454 -6.04 3.06 12.46
CA VAL A 454 -6.54 4.14 11.59
C VAL A 454 -5.66 4.39 10.36
N LEU A 455 -4.53 3.70 10.25
CA LEU A 455 -3.54 3.90 9.19
C LEU A 455 -4.13 3.66 7.79
N GLY A 456 -5.03 2.67 7.65
CA GLY A 456 -5.74 2.42 6.40
C GLY A 456 -6.63 3.59 5.95
N ALA A 457 -7.37 4.20 6.88
CA ALA A 457 -8.21 5.36 6.58
C ALA A 457 -7.38 6.60 6.22
N ILE A 458 -6.26 6.82 6.92
CA ILE A 458 -5.32 7.91 6.64
C ILE A 458 -4.67 7.73 5.27
N ASN A 459 -4.18 6.53 4.96
CA ASN A 459 -3.62 6.20 3.65
C ASN A 459 -4.66 6.33 2.53
N GLY A 460 -5.90 5.90 2.77
CA GLY A 460 -7.01 6.08 1.82
C GLY A 460 -7.32 7.55 1.53
N ALA A 461 -7.38 8.40 2.56
CA ALA A 461 -7.58 9.85 2.41
C ALA A 461 -6.40 10.53 1.70
N ALA A 462 -5.17 10.12 2.03
CA ALA A 462 -3.95 10.58 1.39
C ALA A 462 -3.89 10.20 -0.10
N ALA A 463 -4.16 8.94 -0.43
CA ALA A 463 -4.21 8.44 -1.80
C ALA A 463 -5.33 9.10 -2.61
N SER A 464 -6.49 9.35 -2.00
CA SER A 464 -7.60 10.07 -2.63
C SER A 464 -7.23 11.51 -2.95
N THR A 465 -6.66 12.25 -1.98
CA THR A 465 -6.15 13.61 -2.18
C THR A 465 -5.08 13.66 -3.27
N ALA A 466 -4.11 12.73 -3.24
CA ALA A 466 -3.09 12.64 -4.27
C ALA A 466 -3.69 12.35 -5.65
N SER A 467 -4.68 11.47 -5.75
CA SER A 467 -5.34 11.14 -7.03
C SER A 467 -6.12 12.31 -7.59
N LEU A 468 -6.85 13.06 -6.74
CA LEU A 468 -7.53 14.29 -7.14
C LEU A 468 -6.55 15.35 -7.65
N SER A 469 -5.43 15.55 -6.95
CA SER A 469 -4.35 16.43 -7.40
C SER A 469 -3.76 16.01 -8.74
N ARG A 470 -3.51 14.70 -8.93
CA ARG A 470 -3.04 14.14 -10.21
C ARG A 470 -4.06 14.33 -11.33
N ALA A 471 -5.35 14.33 -11.01
CA ALA A 471 -6.42 14.57 -11.97
C ALA A 471 -6.43 16.00 -12.50
N PHE A 472 -6.23 17.01 -11.66
CA PHE A 472 -6.28 18.40 -12.12
C PHE A 472 -4.95 18.93 -12.68
N GLY A 473 -3.81 18.43 -12.19
CA GLY A 473 -2.48 18.94 -12.56
C GLY A 473 -2.23 19.04 -14.08
N PRO A 474 -2.24 17.94 -14.83
CA PRO A 474 -1.97 17.93 -16.27
C PRO A 474 -2.91 18.81 -17.09
N THR A 475 -4.21 18.83 -16.78
CA THR A 475 -5.18 19.68 -17.50
C THR A 475 -4.95 21.16 -17.24
N VAL A 476 -4.74 21.56 -15.98
CA VAL A 476 -4.50 22.98 -15.64
C VAL A 476 -3.18 23.46 -16.25
N THR A 477 -2.13 22.65 -16.17
CA THR A 477 -0.82 23.02 -16.71
C THR A 477 -0.76 22.96 -18.22
N GLY A 478 -1.45 22.02 -18.87
CA GLY A 478 -1.68 22.02 -20.30
C GLY A 478 -2.46 23.25 -20.79
N LEU A 479 -3.48 23.69 -20.02
CA LEU A 479 -4.22 24.93 -20.31
C LEU A 479 -3.32 26.16 -20.22
N LEU A 480 -2.53 26.27 -19.15
CA LEU A 480 -1.59 27.37 -18.97
C LEU A 480 -0.49 27.35 -20.01
N HIS A 481 -0.04 26.17 -20.45
CA HIS A 481 0.96 26.06 -21.51
C HIS A 481 0.39 26.51 -22.86
N SER A 482 -0.84 26.09 -23.17
CA SER A 482 -1.53 26.50 -24.40
C SER A 482 -1.75 28.01 -24.45
N LYS A 483 -2.24 28.61 -23.36
CA LYS A 483 -2.35 30.07 -23.23
C LYS A 483 -0.99 30.78 -23.27
N GLY A 484 0.04 30.15 -22.72
CA GLY A 484 1.41 30.64 -22.78
C GLY A 484 1.90 30.72 -24.22
N LEU A 485 1.66 29.69 -25.03
CA LEU A 485 1.99 29.69 -26.46
C LEU A 485 1.18 30.76 -27.23
N GLU A 486 -0.14 30.86 -27.00
CA GLU A 486 -1.02 31.87 -27.64
C GLU A 486 -0.59 33.32 -27.33
N SER A 487 -0.17 33.58 -26.08
CA SER A 487 0.18 34.93 -25.63
C SER A 487 1.65 35.30 -25.82
N GLY A 488 2.49 34.38 -26.31
CA GLY A 488 3.93 34.61 -26.42
C GLY A 488 4.76 34.32 -25.15
N HIS A 489 4.14 33.79 -24.10
CA HIS A 489 4.72 33.60 -22.75
C HIS A 489 4.80 32.12 -22.35
N SER A 490 5.77 31.37 -22.89
CA SER A 490 5.92 29.92 -22.57
C SER A 490 6.25 29.62 -21.10
N VAL A 491 6.68 30.63 -20.34
CA VAL A 491 7.02 30.51 -18.91
C VAL A 491 5.80 30.24 -18.02
N LEU A 492 4.58 30.57 -18.48
CA LEU A 492 3.39 30.64 -17.63
C LEU A 492 3.09 29.33 -16.88
N ALA A 493 3.08 28.19 -17.59
CA ALA A 493 2.79 26.89 -17.00
C ALA A 493 3.84 26.46 -15.97
N TRP A 494 5.12 26.66 -16.31
CA TRP A 494 6.24 26.30 -15.45
C TRP A 494 6.26 27.10 -14.17
N TRP A 495 6.02 28.42 -14.26
CA TRP A 495 6.03 29.31 -13.11
C TRP A 495 4.80 29.12 -12.23
N ALA A 496 3.65 28.77 -12.80
CA ALA A 496 2.49 28.34 -12.02
C ALA A 496 2.77 27.06 -11.22
N CYS A 497 3.43 26.06 -11.81
CA CYS A 497 3.95 24.89 -11.08
C CYS A 497 4.96 25.31 -10.00
N GLY A 498 5.84 26.27 -10.32
CA GLY A 498 6.76 26.94 -9.40
C GLY A 498 6.07 27.43 -8.15
N LEU A 499 5.01 28.22 -8.33
CA LEU A 499 4.22 28.79 -7.26
C LEU A 499 3.56 27.72 -6.38
N VAL A 500 2.97 26.68 -6.99
CA VAL A 500 2.38 25.56 -6.24
C VAL A 500 3.45 24.83 -5.41
N CYS A 501 4.66 24.66 -5.96
CA CYS A 501 5.77 24.08 -5.22
C CYS A 501 6.24 24.97 -4.06
N VAL A 502 6.27 26.29 -4.24
CA VAL A 502 6.59 27.26 -3.16
C VAL A 502 5.54 27.19 -2.05
N ILE A 503 4.24 27.08 -2.40
CA ILE A 503 3.17 26.88 -1.43
C ILE A 503 3.40 25.59 -0.62
N GLY A 504 3.79 24.49 -1.29
CA GLY A 504 4.19 23.25 -0.62
C GLY A 504 5.40 23.41 0.30
N ALA A 505 6.42 24.15 -0.14
CA ALA A 505 7.61 24.44 0.66
C ALA A 505 7.26 25.26 1.92
N ILE A 506 6.44 26.30 1.79
CA ILE A 506 5.93 27.09 2.93
C ILE A 506 5.12 26.19 3.87
N GLN A 507 4.23 25.37 3.31
CA GLN A 507 3.38 24.46 4.07
C GLN A 507 4.19 23.45 4.90
N SER A 508 5.33 23.00 4.37
CA SER A 508 6.21 22.03 5.03
C SER A 508 6.82 22.52 6.35
N PHE A 509 6.87 23.84 6.60
CA PHE A 509 7.35 24.40 7.88
C PHE A 509 6.38 24.18 9.04
N TRP A 510 5.08 24.04 8.76
CA TRP A 510 4.08 23.72 9.80
C TRP A 510 3.97 22.23 10.11
N MET A 511 4.64 21.37 9.34
CA MET A 511 4.71 19.94 9.62
C MET A 511 5.73 19.66 10.72
N GLU A 512 5.34 18.95 11.76
CA GLU A 512 6.27 18.52 12.82
C GLU A 512 6.62 17.03 12.69
N GLU A 513 7.86 16.67 12.98
CA GLU A 513 8.24 15.27 13.11
C GLU A 513 7.84 14.87 14.51
N ALA A 514 6.94 13.89 14.64
CA ALA A 514 6.65 13.31 15.94
C ALA A 514 7.98 12.84 16.53
N SER A 515 8.38 13.40 17.67
CA SER A 515 9.57 12.95 18.38
C SER A 515 9.44 11.45 18.69
N GLU A 516 10.56 10.72 18.67
CA GLU A 516 10.63 9.28 18.98
C GLU A 516 9.68 8.85 20.12
N PRO A 517 9.03 7.69 19.98
CA PRO A 517 7.70 7.63 19.39
C PRO A 517 6.67 7.70 20.52
N GLU A 518 5.78 8.68 20.51
CA GLU A 518 4.54 8.60 21.31
C GLU A 518 3.79 7.29 21.04
N ARG A 519 3.95 6.70 19.85
CA ARG A 519 3.45 5.35 19.54
C ARG A 519 4.11 4.26 20.38
N PHE A 520 5.42 4.31 20.62
CA PHE A 520 6.11 3.33 21.47
C PHE A 520 5.81 3.60 22.93
N LYS A 521 5.73 4.87 23.37
CA LYS A 521 5.28 5.20 24.73
C LYS A 521 3.86 4.71 24.97
N ASN A 522 2.90 5.06 24.10
CA ASN A 522 1.51 4.63 24.24
C ASN A 522 1.34 3.10 24.11
N GLU A 523 2.08 2.44 23.20
CA GLU A 523 2.02 0.97 23.08
C GLU A 523 2.68 0.27 24.29
N VAL A 524 3.81 0.78 24.80
CA VAL A 524 4.46 0.27 26.03
C VAL A 524 3.59 0.52 27.25
N SER A 525 3.00 1.72 27.39
CA SER A 525 2.08 2.07 28.47
C SER A 525 0.77 1.28 28.41
N GLU A 526 0.23 0.99 27.22
CA GLU A 526 -0.94 0.10 27.07
C GLU A 526 -0.61 -1.34 27.47
N VAL A 527 0.59 -1.83 27.11
CA VAL A 527 1.04 -3.17 27.48
C VAL A 527 1.35 -3.26 28.97
N GLU A 528 1.95 -2.22 29.57
CA GLU A 528 2.19 -2.12 31.02
C GLU A 528 0.89 -2.01 31.80
N MET A 529 -0.06 -1.15 31.41
CA MET A 529 -1.39 -1.09 32.04
C MET A 529 -2.13 -2.43 31.94
N LYS A 530 -2.06 -3.13 30.80
CA LYS A 530 -2.68 -4.47 30.68
C LYS A 530 -1.99 -5.52 31.55
N ARG A 531 -0.68 -5.39 31.75
CA ARG A 531 0.09 -6.28 32.61
C ARG A 531 -0.18 -6.02 34.09
N GLU A 532 -0.30 -4.75 34.48
CA GLU A 532 -0.69 -4.32 35.83
C GLU A 532 -2.13 -4.74 36.14
N ALA A 533 -3.09 -4.46 35.27
CA ALA A 533 -4.49 -4.88 35.45
C ALA A 533 -4.65 -6.41 35.53
N MET A 534 -3.84 -7.17 34.80
CA MET A 534 -3.81 -8.62 34.90
C MET A 534 -3.20 -9.08 36.24
N SER A 535 -2.14 -8.41 36.70
CA SER A 535 -1.50 -8.68 38.01
C SER A 535 -2.43 -8.36 39.18
N ASP A 536 -3.16 -7.25 39.12
CA ASP A 536 -4.13 -6.84 40.14
C ASP A 536 -5.35 -7.76 40.16
N GLY A 537 -5.78 -8.26 38.99
CA GLY A 537 -6.82 -9.29 38.89
C GLY A 537 -6.42 -10.61 39.54
N TYR A 538 -5.16 -11.05 39.36
CA TYR A 538 -4.64 -12.24 40.06
C TYR A 538 -4.52 -12.01 41.57
N ALA A 539 -4.09 -10.83 42.02
CA ALA A 539 -3.98 -10.49 43.43
C ALA A 539 -5.35 -10.40 44.14
N ALA A 540 -6.36 -9.85 43.46
CA ALA A 540 -7.73 -9.80 43.97
C ALA A 540 -8.35 -11.20 44.09
N GLN A 541 -8.08 -12.07 43.12
CA GLN A 541 -8.54 -13.46 43.15
C GLN A 541 -7.85 -14.28 44.25
N GLU A 542 -6.58 -13.99 44.56
CA GLU A 542 -5.83 -14.60 45.66
C GLU A 542 -6.34 -14.13 47.04
N SER A 543 -6.70 -12.85 47.18
CA SER A 543 -7.31 -12.34 48.42
C SER A 543 -8.73 -12.87 48.66
N ASP A 544 -9.52 -13.05 47.61
CA ASP A 544 -10.88 -13.61 47.73
C ASP A 544 -10.82 -15.09 48.17
N ILE A 545 -9.82 -15.85 47.70
CA ILE A 545 -9.57 -17.24 48.11
C ILE A 545 -9.13 -17.30 49.58
N GLU A 546 -8.25 -16.39 50.04
CA GLU A 546 -7.83 -16.32 51.45
C GLU A 546 -8.98 -15.91 52.39
N GLU A 547 -9.84 -14.97 51.98
CA GLU A 547 -11.03 -14.59 52.76
C GLU A 547 -12.05 -15.74 52.83
N GLU A 548 -12.23 -16.50 51.75
CA GLU A 548 -13.13 -17.65 51.71
C GLU A 548 -12.60 -18.84 52.53
N GLU A 549 -11.28 -19.10 52.51
CA GLU A 549 -10.64 -20.05 53.43
C GLU A 549 -10.83 -19.65 54.91
N GLN A 550 -10.64 -18.37 55.25
CA GLN A 550 -10.87 -17.89 56.62
C GLN A 550 -12.33 -18.02 57.05
N ARG A 551 -13.27 -17.75 56.14
CA ARG A 551 -14.71 -17.96 56.38
C ARG A 551 -15.03 -19.42 56.64
N LEU A 552 -14.53 -20.33 55.80
CA LEU A 552 -14.72 -21.76 55.94
C LEU A 552 -14.11 -22.31 57.23
N LEU A 553 -12.93 -21.81 57.63
CA LEU A 553 -12.30 -22.14 58.91
C LEU A 553 -13.11 -21.64 60.12
N SER A 554 -13.71 -20.46 60.03
CA SER A 554 -14.60 -19.92 61.07
C SER A 554 -15.93 -20.67 61.20
N LEU A 555 -16.47 -21.16 60.07
CA LEU A 555 -17.64 -22.04 60.04
C LEU A 555 -17.32 -23.39 60.65
N ARG A 556 -16.14 -23.96 60.34
CA ARG A 556 -15.68 -25.22 60.91
C ARG A 556 -15.51 -25.12 62.43
N SER A 557 -14.94 -24.04 62.95
CA SER A 557 -14.85 -23.82 64.41
C SER A 557 -16.20 -23.59 65.09
N SER A 558 -17.20 -23.11 64.35
CA SER A 558 -18.57 -22.93 64.88
C SER A 558 -19.34 -24.26 64.89
N ILE A 559 -19.14 -25.12 63.89
CA ILE A 559 -19.74 -26.47 63.82
C ILE A 559 -19.14 -27.39 64.89
N ASP A 560 -17.82 -27.28 65.15
CA ASP A 560 -17.16 -28.02 66.24
C ASP A 560 -17.65 -27.58 67.64
N HIS A 561 -18.28 -26.41 67.76
CA HIS A 561 -18.90 -25.93 69.00
C HIS A 561 -20.35 -26.39 69.21
N GLU A 562 -21.01 -26.90 68.16
CA GLU A 562 -22.43 -27.28 68.17
C GLU A 562 -22.65 -28.80 68.32
N TYR A 563 -21.59 -29.62 68.23
CA TYR A 563 -21.61 -31.07 68.50
C TYR A 563 -20.69 -31.46 69.68
N ASP A 564 -21.02 -30.98 70.87
CA ASP A 564 -20.57 -31.58 72.12
C ASP A 564 -21.58 -32.66 72.55
N ILE A 565 -21.54 -33.84 71.92
CA ILE A 565 -22.21 -35.04 72.45
C ILE A 565 -21.19 -35.83 73.26
N THR A 566 -20.98 -35.41 74.50
CA THR A 566 -20.35 -36.22 75.53
C THR A 566 -21.15 -36.11 76.82
N ASN A 567 -22.15 -36.98 76.99
CA ASN A 567 -22.59 -37.50 78.29
C ASN A 567 -23.64 -38.61 78.12
N LEU A 568 -23.20 -39.86 78.16
CA LEU A 568 -23.98 -40.99 78.68
C LEU A 568 -23.00 -42.07 79.15
N ASP A 569 -22.73 -42.01 80.45
CA ASP A 569 -22.06 -43.05 81.25
C ASP A 569 -22.88 -44.34 81.22
N LEU A 570 -22.26 -45.46 80.84
CA LEU A 570 -22.68 -46.81 81.23
C LEU A 570 -21.44 -47.71 81.36
N ASN A 571 -20.91 -47.75 82.59
CA ASN A 571 -19.97 -48.77 83.06
C ASN A 571 -20.60 -50.17 82.99
N ALA A 572 -19.98 -51.12 82.29
CA ALA A 572 -20.01 -52.55 82.63
C ALA A 572 -18.97 -53.36 81.83
N THR A 573 -17.84 -53.63 82.48
CA THR A 573 -17.15 -54.93 82.58
C THR A 573 -16.91 -55.85 81.36
N HIS A 574 -15.66 -56.35 81.35
CA HIS A 574 -15.20 -57.69 80.97
C HIS A 574 -14.84 -57.98 79.49
N ASP A 575 -13.52 -57.95 79.27
CA ASP A 575 -12.70 -59.13 78.94
C ASP A 575 -12.46 -59.59 77.48
N PHE A 576 -11.19 -59.93 77.27
CA PHE A 576 -10.55 -60.77 76.26
C PHE A 576 -10.21 -60.25 74.83
N ALA A 577 -8.87 -60.26 74.63
CA ALA A 577 -8.11 -60.87 73.53
C ALA A 577 -7.62 -59.97 72.36
N GLN A 578 -6.29 -59.83 72.31
CA GLN A 578 -5.50 -59.51 71.11
C GLN A 578 -5.64 -60.62 70.03
N PRO A 579 -5.28 -60.33 68.77
CA PRO A 579 -3.94 -60.74 68.35
C PRO A 579 -3.16 -59.71 67.51
N GLN A 580 -1.89 -60.05 67.35
CA GLN A 580 -0.71 -59.31 66.93
C GLN A 580 -0.61 -58.89 65.45
N PRO A 581 0.43 -58.08 65.10
CA PRO A 581 0.58 -57.38 63.83
C PRO A 581 1.40 -58.18 62.82
N ASP A 582 1.10 -58.03 61.53
CA ASP A 582 2.01 -58.46 60.47
C ASP A 582 2.68 -57.25 59.79
N SER A 583 3.98 -57.19 60.08
CA SER A 583 5.04 -56.50 59.37
C SER A 583 5.22 -57.03 57.95
N ASN A 584 5.46 -56.14 56.98
CA ASN A 584 6.67 -56.14 56.14
C ASN A 584 6.60 -55.08 55.03
N THR A 585 7.34 -53.97 55.24
CA THR A 585 8.47 -53.45 54.42
C THR A 585 8.45 -53.56 52.87
N PRO A 586 9.27 -52.76 52.14
CA PRO A 586 9.66 -51.35 52.33
C PRO A 586 9.79 -50.57 50.98
N GLY A 587 9.98 -49.25 51.01
CA GLY A 587 10.78 -48.53 49.98
C GLY A 587 12.25 -48.47 50.41
N PRO A 588 13.14 -47.65 49.81
CA PRO A 588 13.25 -47.15 48.43
C PRO A 588 14.71 -47.30 47.87
N ARG A 589 14.94 -46.72 46.68
CA ARG A 589 16.23 -46.32 46.05
C ARG A 589 17.09 -47.40 45.38
N VAL A 590 17.38 -47.20 44.08
CA VAL A 590 18.56 -46.43 43.60
C VAL A 590 18.15 -45.58 42.42
#